data_AF-A0A6J4K8S5-F1
#
_entry.id   AF-A0A6J4K8S5-F1
#
_cell.length_a   1.000
_cell.length_b   1.000
_cell.length_c   1.000
_cell.angle_alpha   90.00
_cell.angle_beta   90.00
_cell.angle_gamma   90.00
#
_symmetry.space_group_name_H-M   'P 1'
#
loop_
_entity.id
_entity.type
_entity.pdbx_description
1 polymer ?
#
loop_
_entity_poly.entity_id
_entity_poly.type
_entity_poly.pdbx_seq_one_letter_code
_entity_poly.pdbx_strand_id
1 'polypeptide(L)'
;FVDELDPNRTPLRTTNLAIHVTPTGYTPNLASVGPALVWTPFFLIGHGITLVGNALGIGWKPDGYAAPYIVLVTLASALLGLVSMIGCFRITRRWFPPQFAALTAITIFLGSNLLYYAQFEGSFAHSQSAATATMFTLAAIYLSEQPTLRRWVLLGLATGAMIVTYWITAFLLITPLLLMLPHLVSRLRNADWTGVGQLLGGAVVAALVALIVFFPQMLAWKIVYGNWLSAPHGTNYITPRNIKLDLVLFSPLYGTAWWTPAFFVGLLGSFWFAIRRPSPGLALLAAVVIYVLYNASILRWWAGGSFGMRRFSALAPMFAVGLATVLYGLRRWPPLVVAFAGALSGWGVIMTVRYVNYSIPHDPDVLGELPLRGLMLNPLGTSLGSLATVVRSAWLGSYVTSPNFANTLLLVSMVVVLAGAWWLFQYMERRARISGH
;
A
#
# COMPACT_ATOMS: atom_id res chain seq x y z
N PHE A 1 -9.61 -16.09 15.06
CA PHE A 1 -8.40 -15.86 15.87
C PHE A 1 -8.36 -16.91 16.96
N VAL A 2 -7.46 -17.90 16.83
CA VAL A 2 -7.08 -18.73 17.97
C VAL A 2 -6.39 -17.77 18.94
N ASP A 3 -6.70 -17.85 20.23
CA ASP A 3 -6.10 -16.98 21.23
C ASP A 3 -4.60 -17.26 21.31
N GLU A 4 -3.80 -16.48 20.57
CA GLU A 4 -2.34 -16.62 20.50
C GLU A 4 -1.67 -16.37 21.86
N LEU A 5 -2.43 -15.82 22.82
CA LEU A 5 -2.02 -15.54 24.20
C LEU A 5 -2.42 -16.66 25.18
N ASP A 6 -3.26 -17.63 24.79
CA ASP A 6 -3.53 -18.82 25.61
C ASP A 6 -2.39 -19.85 25.38
N PRO A 7 -1.51 -20.10 26.37
CA PRO A 7 -0.38 -21.01 26.22
C PRO A 7 -0.80 -22.45 25.89
N ASN A 8 -2.04 -22.83 26.22
CA ASN A 8 -2.58 -24.16 25.97
C ASN A 8 -3.15 -24.30 24.55
N ARG A 9 -3.46 -23.19 23.88
CA ARG A 9 -4.05 -23.18 22.53
C ARG A 9 -3.12 -22.59 21.48
N THR A 10 -2.07 -21.89 21.90
CA THR A 10 -1.07 -21.34 21.00
C THR A 10 -0.30 -22.48 20.31
N PRO A 11 -0.19 -22.48 18.97
CA PRO A 11 0.66 -23.42 18.25
C PRO A 11 2.16 -23.17 18.50
N LEU A 12 2.50 -22.11 19.24
CA LEU A 12 3.86 -21.63 19.52
C LEU A 12 4.45 -22.17 20.84
N ARG A 13 4.09 -23.39 21.28
CA ARG A 13 4.51 -23.98 22.57
C ARG A 13 6.03 -24.13 22.76
N THR A 14 6.83 -24.04 21.70
CA THR A 14 8.28 -24.32 21.71
C THR A 14 9.14 -23.18 21.18
N THR A 15 8.58 -22.00 20.93
CA THR A 15 9.43 -20.83 20.64
C THR A 15 10.15 -20.42 21.92
N ASN A 16 11.41 -20.84 22.06
CA ASN A 16 12.37 -20.13 22.89
C ASN A 16 12.32 -18.67 22.45
N LEU A 17 11.62 -17.83 23.23
CA LEU A 17 11.67 -16.38 23.14
C LEU A 17 13.05 -15.95 23.63
N ALA A 18 14.11 -16.35 22.91
CA ALA A 18 15.38 -15.67 23.01
C ALA A 18 15.10 -14.25 22.50
N ILE A 19 14.78 -13.34 23.42
CA ILE A 19 14.63 -11.92 23.12
C ILE A 19 16.04 -11.47 22.73
N HIS A 20 16.33 -11.55 21.43
CA HIS A 20 17.51 -10.92 20.87
C HIS A 20 17.42 -9.45 21.23
N VAL A 21 18.32 -8.98 22.09
CA VAL A 21 18.44 -7.56 22.42
C VAL A 21 19.48 -6.94 21.51
N THR A 22 19.19 -5.72 21.09
CA THR A 22 20.12 -4.88 20.32
C THR A 22 21.29 -4.43 21.20
N PRO A 23 22.38 -3.91 20.60
CA PRO A 23 23.49 -3.36 21.38
C PRO A 23 23.09 -2.22 22.35
N THR A 24 21.96 -1.56 22.11
CA THR A 24 21.43 -0.50 22.98
C THR A 24 20.42 -1.02 24.02
N GLY A 25 20.23 -2.34 24.14
CA GLY A 25 19.38 -2.96 25.16
C GLY A 25 17.89 -3.02 24.83
N TYR A 26 17.48 -2.60 23.63
CA TYR A 26 16.08 -2.64 23.19
C TYR A 26 15.76 -3.91 22.38
N THR A 27 14.49 -4.30 22.36
CA THR A 27 13.98 -5.30 21.42
C THR A 27 14.09 -4.79 19.97
N PRO A 28 14.60 -5.58 19.03
CA PRO A 28 14.74 -5.17 17.64
C PRO A 28 13.36 -4.92 17.02
N ASN A 29 13.24 -3.81 16.31
CA ASN A 29 12.06 -3.48 15.52
C ASN A 29 12.37 -3.63 14.02
N LEU A 30 11.84 -4.70 13.42
CA LEU A 30 12.01 -4.98 11.99
C LEU A 30 11.11 -4.12 11.10
N ALA A 31 10.14 -3.41 11.67
CA ALA A 31 9.20 -2.56 10.95
C ALA A 31 9.64 -1.10 10.94
N SER A 32 9.09 -0.36 9.99
CA SER A 32 9.20 1.09 9.94
C SER A 32 8.25 1.76 10.93
N VAL A 33 8.56 2.99 11.32
CA VAL A 33 7.69 3.80 12.20
C VAL A 33 6.58 4.53 11.44
N GLY A 34 6.70 4.65 10.11
CA GLY A 34 5.72 5.38 9.29
C GLY A 34 4.27 4.91 9.46
N PRO A 35 3.97 3.61 9.52
CA PRO A 35 2.61 3.13 9.82
C PRO A 35 2.05 3.68 11.12
N ALA A 36 2.85 3.65 12.19
CA ALA A 36 2.45 4.18 13.49
C ALA A 36 2.17 5.70 13.42
N LEU A 37 2.98 6.47 12.69
CA LEU A 37 2.77 7.92 12.53
C LEU A 37 1.42 8.24 11.87
N VAL A 38 1.05 7.48 10.85
CA VAL A 38 -0.23 7.68 10.13
C VAL A 38 -1.42 7.18 10.95
N TRP A 39 -1.26 6.10 11.70
CA TRP A 39 -2.30 5.59 12.59
C TRP A 39 -2.48 6.41 13.86
N THR A 40 -1.48 7.17 14.31
CA THR A 40 -1.49 7.95 15.56
C THR A 40 -2.77 8.77 15.76
N PRO A 41 -3.23 9.62 14.82
CA PRO A 41 -4.46 10.39 15.04
C PRO A 41 -5.69 9.50 15.28
N PHE A 42 -5.82 8.40 14.54
CA PHE A 42 -6.92 7.45 14.71
C PHE A 42 -6.81 6.64 16.00
N PHE A 43 -5.58 6.27 16.37
CA PHE A 43 -5.28 5.60 17.63
C PHE A 43 -5.61 6.48 18.83
N LEU A 44 -5.25 7.77 18.80
CA LEU A 44 -5.54 8.71 19.89
C LEU A 44 -7.05 8.95 20.05
N ILE A 45 -7.79 9.07 18.94
CA ILE A 45 -9.26 9.12 18.98
C ILE A 45 -9.82 7.82 19.58
N GLY A 46 -9.30 6.66 19.17
CA GLY A 46 -9.68 5.35 19.73
C GLY A 46 -9.34 5.22 21.21
N HIS A 47 -8.24 5.80 21.65
CA HIS A 47 -7.87 5.87 23.06
C HIS A 47 -8.88 6.68 23.86
N GLY A 48 -9.25 7.88 23.37
CA GLY A 48 -10.27 8.71 24.00
C GLY A 48 -11.62 7.99 24.10
N ILE A 49 -12.07 7.35 23.02
CA ILE A 49 -13.32 6.54 23.02
C ILE A 49 -13.22 5.38 24.01
N THR A 50 -12.05 4.73 24.10
CA THR A 50 -11.81 3.64 25.04
C THR A 50 -11.92 4.11 26.48
N LEU A 51 -11.34 5.26 26.83
CA LEU A 51 -11.44 5.84 28.17
C LEU A 51 -12.89 6.19 28.53
N VAL A 52 -13.63 6.79 27.59
CA VAL A 52 -15.06 7.08 27.78
C VAL A 52 -15.86 5.80 27.99
N GLY A 53 -15.65 4.78 27.13
CA GLY A 53 -16.33 3.50 27.27
C GLY A 53 -15.99 2.78 28.58
N ASN A 54 -14.73 2.85 29.03
CA ASN A 54 -14.32 2.32 30.33
C ASN A 54 -15.06 3.01 31.49
N ALA A 55 -15.13 4.35 31.47
CA ALA A 55 -15.87 5.13 32.45
C ALA A 55 -17.38 4.85 32.45
N LEU A 56 -17.94 4.48 31.30
CA LEU A 56 -19.34 4.06 31.13
C LEU A 56 -19.59 2.58 31.48
N GLY A 57 -18.58 1.85 31.96
CA GLY A 57 -18.71 0.44 32.36
C GLY A 57 -18.76 -0.56 31.20
N ILE A 58 -18.37 -0.17 29.98
CA ILE A 58 -18.34 -1.05 28.79
C ILE A 58 -17.23 -2.13 28.89
N GLY A 59 -16.26 -1.94 29.78
CA GLY A 59 -15.18 -2.91 30.02
C GLY A 59 -14.04 -2.83 28.99
N TRP A 60 -14.02 -1.83 28.11
CA TRP A 60 -12.87 -1.58 27.24
C TRP A 60 -11.64 -1.18 28.06
N LYS A 61 -10.54 -1.89 27.91
CA LYS A 61 -9.28 -1.61 28.60
C LYS A 61 -8.42 -0.65 27.76
N PRO A 62 -7.79 0.37 28.36
CA PRO A 62 -6.90 1.30 27.66
C PRO A 62 -5.51 0.68 27.41
N ASP A 63 -5.45 -0.50 26.81
CA ASP A 63 -4.24 -1.30 26.58
C ASP A 63 -3.78 -1.33 25.11
N GLY A 64 -4.52 -0.65 24.21
CA GLY A 64 -4.26 -0.63 22.77
C GLY A 64 -4.94 -1.76 21.99
N TYR A 65 -5.63 -2.69 22.65
CA TYR A 65 -6.25 -3.86 22.03
C TYR A 65 -7.78 -3.85 22.07
N ALA A 66 -8.40 -2.92 22.79
CA ALA A 66 -9.85 -2.73 22.75
C ALA A 66 -10.37 -2.39 21.34
N ALA A 67 -11.64 -2.74 21.09
CA ALA A 67 -12.29 -2.56 19.78
C ALA A 67 -12.14 -1.16 19.15
N PRO A 68 -12.23 -0.03 19.90
CA PRO A 68 -12.06 1.29 19.31
C PRO A 68 -10.69 1.51 18.65
N TYR A 69 -9.61 0.96 19.21
CA TYR A 69 -8.27 1.04 18.61
C TYR A 69 -8.23 0.31 17.28
N ILE A 70 -8.67 -0.95 17.27
CA ILE A 70 -8.63 -1.82 16.08
C ILE A 70 -9.49 -1.22 14.97
N VAL A 71 -10.72 -0.82 15.27
CA VAL A 71 -11.66 -0.29 14.27
C VAL A 71 -11.16 1.03 13.67
N LEU A 72 -10.61 1.95 14.47
CA LEU A 72 -10.15 3.23 13.93
C LEU A 72 -8.82 3.12 13.19
N VAL A 73 -7.89 2.26 13.64
CA VAL A 73 -6.65 1.98 12.91
C VAL A 73 -6.95 1.31 11.57
N THR A 74 -7.85 0.33 11.55
CA THR A 74 -8.27 -0.33 10.29
C THR A 74 -9.06 0.61 9.38
N LEU A 75 -9.88 1.51 9.94
CA LEU A 75 -10.53 2.59 9.17
C LEU A 75 -9.49 3.50 8.49
N ALA A 76 -8.41 3.88 9.19
CA ALA A 76 -7.34 4.67 8.60
C ALA A 76 -6.73 3.96 7.38
N SER A 77 -6.43 2.68 7.50
CA SER A 77 -5.91 1.86 6.40
C SER A 77 -6.91 1.71 5.24
N ALA A 78 -8.21 1.57 5.53
CA ALA A 78 -9.26 1.55 4.51
C ALA A 78 -9.34 2.87 3.74
N LEU A 79 -9.25 4.01 4.42
CA LEU A 79 -9.21 5.33 3.80
C LEU A 79 -7.96 5.52 2.92
N LEU A 80 -6.80 4.99 3.34
CA LEU A 80 -5.59 5.00 2.51
C LEU A 80 -5.71 4.09 1.28
N GLY A 81 -6.41 2.97 1.40
CA GLY A 81 -6.80 2.15 0.25
C GLY A 81 -7.63 2.96 -0.76
N LEU A 82 -8.61 3.74 -0.28
CA LEU A 82 -9.40 4.65 -1.12
C LEU A 82 -8.55 5.76 -1.75
N VAL A 83 -7.61 6.36 -1.00
CA VAL A 83 -6.66 7.34 -1.54
C VAL A 83 -5.83 6.73 -2.68
N SER A 84 -5.37 5.49 -2.52
CA SER A 84 -4.65 4.76 -3.57
C SER A 84 -5.52 4.58 -4.82
N MET A 85 -6.77 4.15 -4.66
CA MET A 85 -7.71 3.97 -5.77
C MET A 85 -7.99 5.30 -6.51
N ILE A 86 -8.33 6.36 -5.79
CA ILE A 86 -8.59 7.69 -6.38
C ILE A 86 -7.32 8.25 -7.04
N GLY A 87 -6.16 8.06 -6.42
CA GLY A 87 -4.88 8.48 -6.98
C GLY A 87 -4.52 7.73 -8.26
N CYS A 88 -4.73 6.41 -8.32
CA CYS A 88 -4.60 5.61 -9.55
C CYS A 88 -5.52 6.13 -10.67
N PHE A 89 -6.77 6.48 -10.35
CA PHE A 89 -7.67 7.14 -11.30
C PHE A 89 -7.10 8.47 -11.80
N ARG A 90 -6.62 9.34 -10.89
CA ARG A 90 -6.03 10.63 -11.29
C ARG A 90 -4.75 10.50 -12.11
N ILE A 91 -3.91 9.50 -11.83
CA ILE A 91 -2.71 9.21 -12.61
C ILE A 91 -3.11 8.77 -14.02
N THR A 92 -3.94 7.74 -14.12
CA THR A 92 -4.32 7.14 -15.42
C THR A 92 -5.13 8.08 -16.30
N ARG A 93 -5.96 8.96 -15.73
CA ARG A 93 -6.71 9.99 -16.47
C ARG A 93 -5.87 10.97 -17.28
N ARG A 94 -4.56 11.05 -17.03
CA ARG A 94 -3.65 11.87 -17.85
C ARG A 94 -3.47 11.35 -19.26
N TRP A 95 -3.64 10.05 -19.47
CA TRP A 95 -3.37 9.39 -20.75
C TRP A 95 -4.57 8.65 -21.31
N PHE A 96 -5.62 8.43 -20.51
CA PHE A 96 -6.78 7.62 -20.89
C PHE A 96 -8.12 8.31 -20.56
N PRO A 97 -9.20 8.01 -21.31
CA PRO A 97 -10.52 8.54 -21.03
C PRO A 97 -11.03 8.16 -19.62
N PRO A 98 -11.91 8.97 -18.99
CA PRO A 98 -12.33 8.79 -17.61
C PRO A 98 -12.92 7.40 -17.30
N GLN A 99 -13.69 6.82 -18.22
CA GLN A 99 -14.29 5.49 -18.04
C GLN A 99 -13.25 4.37 -17.93
N PHE A 100 -12.16 4.43 -18.71
CA PHE A 100 -11.08 3.44 -18.62
C PHE A 100 -10.26 3.65 -17.36
N ALA A 101 -9.95 4.90 -17.01
CA ALA A 101 -9.25 5.22 -15.78
C ALA A 101 -10.03 4.77 -14.52
N ALA A 102 -11.35 4.97 -14.49
CA ALA A 102 -12.21 4.55 -13.39
C ALA A 102 -12.25 3.03 -13.28
N LEU A 103 -12.49 2.35 -14.41
CA LEU A 103 -12.49 0.89 -14.46
C LEU A 103 -11.14 0.33 -14.01
N THR A 104 -10.03 0.89 -14.49
CA THR A 104 -8.68 0.50 -14.04
C THR A 104 -8.49 0.66 -12.54
N ALA A 105 -8.88 1.80 -11.95
CA ALA A 105 -8.71 2.02 -10.52
C ALA A 105 -9.48 0.99 -9.69
N ILE A 106 -10.73 0.71 -10.09
CA ILE A 106 -11.58 -0.32 -9.46
C ILE A 106 -10.95 -1.71 -9.62
N THR A 107 -10.52 -2.07 -10.83
CA THR A 107 -9.89 -3.37 -11.10
C THR A 107 -8.56 -3.55 -10.39
N ILE A 108 -7.75 -2.49 -10.25
CA ILE A 108 -6.52 -2.54 -9.45
C ILE A 108 -6.86 -2.77 -7.97
N PHE A 109 -7.88 -2.10 -7.43
CA PHE A 109 -8.25 -2.28 -6.03
C PHE A 109 -8.77 -3.69 -5.75
N LEU A 110 -9.69 -4.20 -6.58
CA LEU A 110 -10.36 -5.49 -6.40
C LEU A 110 -9.57 -6.70 -6.89
N GLY A 111 -8.83 -6.56 -8.00
CA GLY A 111 -8.08 -7.63 -8.66
C GLY A 111 -6.63 -7.77 -8.20
N SER A 112 -6.26 -7.09 -7.12
CA SER A 112 -4.94 -7.16 -6.48
C SER A 112 -5.06 -7.43 -4.98
N ASN A 113 -3.95 -7.30 -4.25
CA ASN A 113 -3.93 -7.45 -2.81
C ASN A 113 -4.41 -6.21 -2.03
N LEU A 114 -4.71 -5.10 -2.71
CA LEU A 114 -5.14 -3.87 -2.04
C LEU A 114 -6.45 -4.04 -1.28
N LEU A 115 -7.44 -4.75 -1.84
CA LEU A 115 -8.68 -5.05 -1.12
C LEU A 115 -8.39 -5.77 0.20
N TYR A 116 -7.55 -6.81 0.17
CA TYR A 116 -7.20 -7.60 1.34
C TYR A 116 -6.54 -6.74 2.43
N TYR A 117 -5.49 -6.01 2.09
CA TYR A 117 -4.77 -5.17 3.06
C TYR A 117 -5.50 -3.89 3.47
N ALA A 118 -6.51 -3.45 2.71
CA ALA A 118 -7.32 -2.29 3.08
C ALA A 118 -8.48 -2.67 4.00
N GLN A 119 -9.06 -3.87 3.85
CA GLN A 119 -10.31 -4.24 4.53
C GLN A 119 -10.16 -5.35 5.57
N PHE A 120 -9.22 -6.27 5.40
CA PHE A 120 -9.08 -7.46 6.24
C PHE A 120 -7.83 -7.42 7.11
N GLU A 121 -6.68 -7.06 6.51
CA GLU A 121 -5.40 -6.91 7.21
C GLU A 121 -4.97 -5.44 7.29
N GLY A 122 -5.88 -4.60 7.78
CA GLY A 122 -5.67 -3.15 7.92
C GLY A 122 -4.55 -2.77 8.91
N SER A 123 -4.08 -3.71 9.73
CA SER A 123 -2.92 -3.56 10.62
C SER A 123 -1.57 -3.73 9.91
N PHE A 124 -1.56 -3.99 8.59
CA PHE A 124 -0.34 -4.00 7.78
C PHE A 124 -0.12 -2.67 7.06
N ALA A 125 1.16 -2.33 6.84
CA ALA A 125 1.57 -1.09 6.18
C ALA A 125 1.21 -0.99 4.69
N HIS A 126 0.66 -2.03 4.06
CA HIS A 126 0.56 -2.12 2.60
C HIS A 126 -0.44 -1.13 1.98
N SER A 127 -1.57 -0.86 2.63
CA SER A 127 -2.50 0.17 2.18
C SER A 127 -1.89 1.56 2.24
N GLN A 128 -1.10 1.84 3.27
CA GLN A 128 -0.34 3.08 3.40
C GLN A 128 0.80 3.16 2.39
N SER A 129 1.49 2.04 2.13
CA SER A 129 2.56 1.97 1.14
C SER A 129 2.02 2.25 -0.27
N ALA A 130 0.84 1.75 -0.61
CA ALA A 130 0.17 2.06 -1.87
C ALA A 130 -0.23 3.55 -1.95
N ALA A 131 -0.78 4.09 -0.88
CA ALA A 131 -1.24 5.49 -0.85
C ALA A 131 -0.07 6.47 -0.97
N THR A 132 0.98 6.26 -0.19
CA THR A 132 2.17 7.12 -0.20
C THR A 132 2.93 7.02 -1.52
N ALA A 133 3.08 5.82 -2.09
CA ALA A 133 3.66 5.65 -3.44
C ALA A 133 2.81 6.30 -4.54
N THR A 134 1.48 6.29 -4.39
CA THR A 134 0.57 6.95 -5.33
C THR A 134 0.70 8.48 -5.26
N MET A 135 0.76 9.05 -4.06
CA MET A 135 0.99 10.48 -3.86
C MET A 135 2.38 10.91 -4.35
N PHE A 136 3.40 10.09 -4.12
CA PHE A 136 4.75 10.30 -4.66
C PHE A 136 4.75 10.28 -6.20
N THR A 137 4.10 9.29 -6.82
CA THR A 137 4.02 9.19 -8.28
C THR A 137 3.28 10.40 -8.87
N LEU A 138 2.18 10.83 -8.25
CA LEU A 138 1.48 12.07 -8.63
C LEU A 138 2.40 13.29 -8.52
N ALA A 139 3.11 13.45 -7.40
CA ALA A 139 4.01 14.58 -7.18
C ALA A 139 5.16 14.59 -8.21
N ALA A 140 5.73 13.43 -8.54
CA ALA A 140 6.77 13.29 -9.55
C ALA A 140 6.26 13.66 -10.96
N ILE A 141 5.07 13.19 -11.33
CA ILE A 141 4.45 13.54 -12.62
C ILE A 141 4.16 15.04 -12.67
N TYR A 142 3.51 15.61 -11.65
CA TYR A 142 3.24 17.04 -11.61
C TYR A 142 4.55 17.85 -11.63
N LEU A 143 5.59 17.45 -10.91
CA LEU A 143 6.87 18.13 -10.99
C LEU A 143 7.41 18.15 -12.43
N SER A 144 7.35 17.01 -13.12
CA SER A 144 7.80 16.90 -14.51
C SER A 144 6.97 17.71 -15.50
N GLU A 145 5.72 18.02 -15.18
CA GLU A 145 4.90 18.91 -16.01
C GLU A 145 5.33 20.38 -15.85
N GLN A 146 5.62 20.83 -14.63
CA GLN A 146 6.06 22.21 -14.33
C GLN A 146 6.93 22.28 -13.06
N PRO A 147 8.26 22.41 -13.17
CA PRO A 147 9.18 22.37 -12.01
C PRO A 147 9.16 23.63 -11.14
N THR A 148 8.12 23.82 -10.32
CA THR A 148 8.02 24.95 -9.37
C THR A 148 8.50 24.55 -7.97
N LEU A 149 8.91 25.53 -7.14
CA LEU A 149 9.33 25.31 -5.75
C LEU A 149 8.27 24.53 -4.95
N ARG A 150 6.99 24.89 -5.10
CA ARG A 150 5.88 24.18 -4.45
C ARG A 150 5.85 22.70 -4.84
N ARG A 151 6.08 22.36 -6.12
CA ARG A 151 6.07 20.95 -6.57
C ARG A 151 7.31 20.20 -6.09
N TRP A 152 8.46 20.85 -5.92
CA TRP A 152 9.63 20.26 -5.27
C TRP A 152 9.37 19.97 -3.79
N VAL A 153 8.75 20.89 -3.05
CA VAL A 153 8.35 20.66 -1.66
C VAL A 153 7.35 19.51 -1.56
N LEU A 154 6.33 19.48 -2.44
CA LEU A 154 5.35 18.38 -2.47
C LEU A 154 5.99 17.04 -2.82
N LEU A 155 6.97 17.01 -3.74
CA LEU A 155 7.76 15.81 -4.02
C LEU A 155 8.53 15.37 -2.77
N GLY A 156 9.23 16.29 -2.09
CA GLY A 156 9.96 15.98 -0.85
C GLY A 156 9.06 15.41 0.25
N LEU A 157 7.90 16.02 0.49
CA LEU A 157 6.91 15.53 1.45
C LEU A 157 6.44 14.11 1.10
N ALA A 158 6.10 13.88 -0.17
CA ALA A 158 5.63 12.57 -0.63
C ALA A 158 6.74 11.51 -0.60
N THR A 159 7.97 11.88 -0.96
CA THR A 159 9.16 11.03 -0.87
C THR A 159 9.43 10.60 0.57
N GLY A 160 9.50 11.56 1.51
CA GLY A 160 9.72 11.26 2.92
C GLY A 160 8.61 10.38 3.49
N ALA A 161 7.34 10.67 3.17
CA ALA A 161 6.20 9.87 3.60
C ALA A 161 6.23 8.44 3.04
N MET A 162 6.63 8.26 1.79
CA MET A 162 6.75 6.95 1.14
C MET A 162 7.87 6.12 1.79
N ILE A 163 9.05 6.70 1.98
CA ILE A 163 10.22 6.01 2.54
C ILE A 163 10.04 5.75 4.05
N VAL A 164 9.47 6.67 4.82
CA VAL A 164 9.19 6.44 6.26
C VAL A 164 8.14 5.36 6.45
N THR A 165 7.18 5.22 5.52
CA THR A 165 6.19 4.14 5.53
C THR A 165 6.84 2.80 5.23
N TYR A 166 7.69 2.74 4.21
CA TYR A 166 8.35 1.51 3.84
C TYR A 166 9.66 1.84 3.13
N TRP A 167 10.78 1.80 3.85
CA TRP A 167 12.07 2.34 3.39
C TRP A 167 12.53 1.80 2.04
N ILE A 168 12.10 0.59 1.69
CA ILE A 168 12.48 -0.05 0.45
C ILE A 168 11.85 0.56 -0.80
N THR A 169 10.79 1.33 -0.62
CA THR A 169 10.21 2.16 -1.68
C THR A 169 11.15 3.26 -2.18
N ALA A 170 12.29 3.48 -1.52
CA ALA A 170 13.35 4.36 -2.02
C ALA A 170 13.81 3.99 -3.45
N PHE A 171 13.67 2.73 -3.88
CA PHE A 171 13.94 2.34 -5.28
C PHE A 171 13.03 3.06 -6.29
N LEU A 172 11.85 3.55 -5.88
CA LEU A 172 10.94 4.31 -6.74
C LEU A 172 11.44 5.73 -7.02
N LEU A 173 12.49 6.20 -6.34
CA LEU A 173 13.13 7.50 -6.62
C LEU A 173 13.69 7.60 -8.04
N ILE A 174 13.91 6.47 -8.72
CA ILE A 174 14.24 6.47 -10.14
C ILE A 174 13.18 7.16 -11.01
N THR A 175 11.91 7.18 -10.57
CA THR A 175 10.81 7.83 -11.30
C THR A 175 11.03 9.32 -11.51
N PRO A 176 11.11 10.18 -10.47
CA PRO A 176 11.37 11.61 -10.66
C PRO A 176 12.73 11.88 -11.31
N LEU A 177 13.75 11.05 -11.07
CA LEU A 177 15.06 11.20 -11.73
C LEU A 177 14.94 11.08 -13.26
N LEU A 178 14.27 10.03 -13.75
CA LEU A 178 14.08 9.82 -15.19
C LEU A 178 13.06 10.78 -15.80
N LEU A 179 12.01 11.17 -15.06
CA LEU A 179 11.05 12.17 -15.53
C LEU A 179 11.65 13.58 -15.66
N MET A 180 12.63 13.92 -14.81
CA MET A 180 13.32 15.21 -14.85
C MET A 180 14.52 15.25 -15.79
N LEU A 181 15.00 14.10 -16.26
CA LEU A 181 16.15 14.02 -17.15
C LEU A 181 15.99 14.83 -18.45
N PRO A 182 14.84 14.80 -19.17
CA PRO A 182 14.65 15.64 -20.36
C PRO A 182 14.77 17.14 -20.07
N HIS A 183 14.29 17.59 -18.90
CA HIS A 183 14.38 19.00 -18.47
C HIS A 183 15.81 19.44 -18.21
N LEU A 184 16.62 18.57 -17.62
CA LEU A 184 18.04 18.81 -17.38
C LEU A 184 18.82 18.82 -18.69
N VAL A 185 18.63 17.79 -19.53
CA VAL A 185 19.32 17.67 -20.83
C VAL A 185 19.01 18.84 -21.74
N SER A 186 17.74 19.27 -21.81
CA SER A 186 17.35 20.43 -22.65
C SER A 186 18.03 21.72 -22.20
N ARG A 187 18.12 21.98 -20.89
CA ARG A 187 18.78 23.20 -20.37
C ARG A 187 20.29 23.17 -20.58
N LEU A 188 20.93 22.02 -20.36
CA LEU A 188 22.36 21.85 -20.63
C LEU A 188 22.69 22.08 -22.11
N ARG A 189 21.88 21.53 -23.03
CA ARG A 189 22.05 21.75 -24.48
C ARG A 189 21.91 23.20 -24.89
N ASN A 190 21.07 23.96 -24.19
CA ASN A 190 20.83 25.38 -24.43
C ASN A 190 21.76 26.31 -23.61
N ALA A 191 22.74 25.76 -22.88
CA ALA A 191 23.61 26.49 -21.96
C ALA A 191 22.86 27.35 -20.91
N ASP A 192 21.64 26.96 -20.53
CA ASP A 192 20.83 27.62 -19.50
C ASP A 192 21.28 27.21 -18.10
N TRP A 193 22.42 27.74 -17.67
CA TRP A 193 23.02 27.45 -16.35
C TRP A 193 22.12 27.90 -15.19
N THR A 194 21.38 28.99 -15.36
CA THR A 194 20.42 29.48 -14.37
C THR A 194 19.31 28.46 -14.17
N GLY A 195 18.71 27.93 -15.25
CA GLY A 195 17.70 26.89 -15.16
C GLY A 195 18.24 25.58 -14.59
N VAL A 196 19.49 25.20 -14.90
CA VAL A 196 20.14 24.03 -14.27
C VAL A 196 20.26 24.25 -12.77
N GLY A 197 20.73 25.43 -12.33
CA GLY A 197 20.81 25.82 -10.92
C GLY A 197 19.45 25.75 -10.22
N GLN A 198 18.37 26.19 -10.89
CA GLN A 198 17.01 26.08 -10.36
C GLN A 198 16.53 24.63 -10.19
N LEU A 199 16.82 23.75 -11.14
CA LEU A 199 16.49 22.33 -11.04
C LEU A 199 17.25 21.64 -9.90
N LEU A 200 18.56 21.89 -9.80
CA LEU A 200 19.40 21.33 -8.73
C LEU A 200 19.00 21.88 -7.36
N GLY A 201 18.75 23.19 -7.25
CA GLY A 201 18.25 23.81 -6.03
C GLY A 201 16.91 23.23 -5.60
N GLY A 202 15.99 23.03 -6.55
CA GLY A 202 14.71 22.34 -6.29
C GLY A 202 14.89 20.90 -5.80
N ALA A 203 15.82 20.14 -6.40
CA ALA A 203 16.15 18.79 -5.95
C ALA A 203 16.71 18.77 -4.52
N VAL A 204 17.58 19.73 -4.18
CA VAL A 204 18.08 19.91 -2.80
C VAL A 204 16.94 20.21 -1.84
N VAL A 205 16.02 21.12 -2.19
CA VAL A 205 14.83 21.42 -1.37
C VAL A 205 13.99 20.15 -1.15
N ALA A 206 13.71 19.38 -2.19
CA ALA A 206 12.96 18.14 -2.06
C ALA A 206 13.67 17.12 -1.17
N ALA A 207 15.00 16.99 -1.28
CA ALA A 207 15.80 16.10 -0.45
C ALA A 207 15.78 16.51 1.03
N LEU A 208 15.90 17.81 1.33
CA LEU A 208 15.83 18.33 2.70
C LEU A 208 14.46 18.11 3.31
N VAL A 209 13.39 18.39 2.57
CA VAL A 209 12.01 18.15 3.03
C VAL A 209 11.76 16.66 3.25
N ALA A 210 12.23 15.79 2.35
CA ALA A 210 12.13 14.35 2.51
C ALA A 210 12.89 13.86 3.75
N LEU A 211 14.08 14.40 4.01
CA LEU A 211 14.89 14.07 5.18
C LEU A 211 14.17 14.45 6.48
N ILE A 212 13.54 15.63 6.54
CA ILE A 212 12.75 16.07 7.70
C ILE A 212 11.60 15.09 7.98
N VAL A 213 10.86 14.69 6.95
CA VAL A 213 9.74 13.74 7.11
C VAL A 213 10.22 12.32 7.45
N PHE A 214 11.38 11.91 6.94
CA PHE A 214 12.00 10.60 7.22
C PHE A 214 12.71 10.54 8.58
N PHE A 215 13.05 11.70 9.17
CA PHE A 215 13.82 11.81 10.39
C PHE A 215 13.33 10.94 11.57
N PRO A 216 12.00 10.77 11.82
CA PRO A 216 11.52 9.88 12.88
C PRO A 216 12.03 8.43 12.74
N GLN A 217 12.19 7.93 11.52
CA GLN A 217 12.74 6.59 11.29
C GLN A 217 14.23 6.52 11.65
N MET A 218 15.00 7.56 11.31
CA MET A 218 16.43 7.64 11.66
C MET A 218 16.62 7.74 13.17
N LEU A 219 15.77 8.50 13.85
CA LEU A 219 15.77 8.60 15.30
C LEU A 219 15.42 7.24 15.96
N ALA A 220 14.40 6.54 15.45
CA ALA A 220 14.06 5.21 15.93
C ALA A 220 15.23 4.22 15.78
N TRP A 221 15.94 4.27 14.66
CA TRP A 221 17.15 3.46 14.49
C TRP A 221 18.29 3.89 15.42
N LYS A 222 18.45 5.19 15.67
CA LYS A 222 19.46 5.68 16.61
C LYS A 222 19.21 5.17 18.02
N ILE A 223 17.95 5.13 18.46
CA ILE A 223 17.54 4.62 19.78
C ILE A 223 17.69 3.10 19.84
N VAL A 224 17.08 2.37 18.90
CA VAL A 224 16.97 0.90 18.94
C VAL A 224 18.26 0.20 18.51
N TYR A 225 19.07 0.79 17.64
CA TYR A 225 20.26 0.14 17.06
C TYR A 225 21.55 0.92 17.28
N GLY A 226 21.49 2.12 17.87
CA GLY A 226 22.66 2.98 18.09
C GLY A 226 23.14 3.75 16.83
N ASN A 227 22.53 3.51 15.67
CA ASN A 227 22.98 4.00 14.37
C ASN A 227 21.89 4.81 13.65
N TRP A 228 22.26 5.90 12.98
CA TRP A 228 21.31 6.76 12.23
C TRP A 228 20.72 6.09 10.99
N LEU A 229 21.42 5.11 10.43
CA LEU A 229 20.95 4.23 9.37
C LEU A 229 21.21 2.79 9.80
N SER A 230 20.20 1.93 9.70
CA SER A 230 20.30 0.52 10.10
C SER A 230 19.64 -0.37 9.06
N ALA A 231 20.11 -1.61 8.97
CA ALA A 231 19.47 -2.67 8.20
C ALA A 231 18.89 -3.71 9.18
N PRO A 232 17.65 -3.51 9.71
CA PRO A 232 17.06 -4.39 10.72
C PRO A 232 17.01 -5.86 10.32
N HIS A 233 16.91 -6.15 9.02
CA HIS A 233 16.87 -7.51 8.48
C HIS A 233 18.26 -8.14 8.26
N GLY A 234 19.34 -7.46 8.63
CA GLY A 234 20.71 -7.91 8.43
C GLY A 234 21.25 -7.70 7.01
N THR A 235 22.55 -7.90 6.86
CA THR A 235 23.30 -7.67 5.60
C THR A 235 23.08 -8.76 4.55
N ASN A 236 22.74 -9.98 4.97
CA ASN A 236 22.50 -11.13 4.08
C ASN A 236 21.05 -11.25 3.58
N TYR A 237 20.27 -10.17 3.67
CA TYR A 237 18.86 -10.17 3.29
C TYR A 237 18.63 -10.32 1.77
N ILE A 238 19.59 -9.82 0.98
CA ILE A 238 19.54 -9.81 -0.48
C ILE A 238 20.52 -10.85 -1.03
N THR A 239 20.07 -11.65 -1.99
CA THR A 239 20.86 -12.63 -2.75
C THR A 239 20.85 -12.30 -4.25
N PRO A 240 21.62 -11.29 -4.71
CA PRO A 240 21.56 -10.83 -6.11
C PRO A 240 21.96 -11.90 -7.14
N ARG A 241 22.74 -12.90 -6.73
CA ARG A 241 23.15 -14.03 -7.58
C ARG A 241 22.06 -15.10 -7.75
N ASN A 242 20.97 -15.02 -6.97
CA ASN A 242 19.87 -15.97 -6.99
C ASN A 242 18.53 -15.22 -7.04
N ILE A 243 18.27 -14.61 -8.20
CA ILE A 243 17.04 -13.86 -8.50
C ILE A 243 15.92 -14.85 -8.81
N LYS A 244 14.84 -14.81 -8.02
CA LYS A 244 13.70 -15.73 -8.08
C LYS A 244 12.52 -15.13 -8.84
N LEU A 245 12.78 -14.62 -10.05
CA LEU A 245 11.79 -13.85 -10.81
C LEU A 245 10.61 -14.72 -11.26
N ASP A 246 10.90 -15.93 -11.71
CA ASP A 246 9.92 -16.98 -12.03
C ASP A 246 8.99 -17.25 -10.84
N LEU A 247 9.54 -17.36 -9.63
CA LEU A 247 8.75 -17.60 -8.43
C LEU A 247 7.87 -16.39 -8.05
N VAL A 248 8.42 -15.19 -8.09
CA VAL A 248 7.68 -13.94 -7.82
C VAL A 248 6.49 -13.75 -8.76
N LEU A 249 6.62 -14.20 -10.01
CA LEU A 249 5.57 -14.06 -11.01
C LEU A 249 4.60 -15.25 -11.02
N PHE A 250 5.09 -16.48 -10.90
CA PHE A 250 4.33 -17.69 -11.24
C PHE A 250 4.33 -18.78 -10.16
N SER A 251 4.94 -18.60 -9.00
CA SER A 251 4.85 -19.61 -7.93
C SER A 251 3.41 -19.74 -7.40
N PRO A 252 2.94 -20.96 -7.11
CA PRO A 252 1.67 -21.17 -6.41
C PRO A 252 1.61 -20.49 -5.04
N LEU A 253 2.75 -20.33 -4.36
CA LEU A 253 2.82 -19.77 -3.02
C LEU A 253 2.19 -18.37 -2.99
N TYR A 254 2.72 -17.40 -3.74
CA TYR A 254 2.20 -16.02 -3.80
C TYR A 254 2.41 -15.32 -5.15
N GLY A 255 2.66 -16.08 -6.23
CA GLY A 255 3.00 -15.56 -7.55
C GLY A 255 1.99 -14.54 -8.06
N THR A 256 2.49 -13.41 -8.55
CA THR A 256 1.68 -12.24 -8.94
C THR A 256 0.62 -12.60 -9.98
N ALA A 257 0.91 -13.51 -10.92
CA ALA A 257 -0.01 -13.95 -11.97
C ALA A 257 -1.27 -14.62 -11.42
N TRP A 258 -1.14 -15.37 -10.34
CA TRP A 258 -2.23 -16.18 -9.78
C TRP A 258 -2.92 -15.49 -8.61
N TRP A 259 -2.20 -14.73 -7.80
CA TRP A 259 -2.79 -14.10 -6.61
C TRP A 259 -3.38 -12.72 -6.89
N THR A 260 -2.74 -11.97 -7.79
CA THR A 260 -3.06 -10.57 -8.06
C THR A 260 -3.04 -10.30 -9.56
N PRO A 261 -3.92 -10.93 -10.35
CA PRO A 261 -3.81 -10.91 -11.81
C PRO A 261 -3.94 -9.49 -12.39
N ALA A 262 -4.62 -8.55 -11.71
CA ALA A 262 -4.63 -7.14 -12.14
C ALA A 262 -3.24 -6.49 -12.07
N PHE A 263 -2.42 -6.82 -11.07
CA PHE A 263 -1.02 -6.39 -11.01
C PHE A 263 -0.19 -7.06 -12.09
N PHE A 264 -0.40 -8.34 -12.37
CA PHE A 264 0.33 -9.05 -13.41
C PHE A 264 0.04 -8.48 -14.81
N VAL A 265 -1.23 -8.26 -15.14
CA VAL A 265 -1.63 -7.60 -16.39
C VAL A 265 -1.13 -6.15 -16.41
N GLY A 266 -1.15 -5.45 -15.28
CA GLY A 266 -0.56 -4.12 -15.13
C GLY A 266 0.95 -4.09 -15.38
N LEU A 267 1.69 -5.11 -14.95
CA LEU A 267 3.11 -5.28 -15.25
C LEU A 267 3.33 -5.41 -16.76
N LEU A 268 2.62 -6.34 -17.43
CA LEU A 268 2.72 -6.52 -18.89
C LEU A 268 2.33 -5.25 -19.65
N GLY A 269 1.26 -4.59 -19.22
CA GLY A 269 0.80 -3.33 -19.79
C GLY A 269 1.77 -2.18 -19.58
N SER A 270 2.64 -2.23 -18.57
CA SER A 270 3.66 -1.19 -18.32
C SER A 270 4.73 -1.19 -19.41
N PHE A 271 5.12 -2.38 -19.90
CA PHE A 271 5.98 -2.49 -21.08
C PHE A 271 5.30 -1.90 -22.32
N TRP A 272 4.02 -2.21 -22.53
CA TRP A 272 3.26 -1.66 -23.66
C TRP A 272 3.13 -0.13 -23.57
N PHE A 273 2.92 0.41 -22.37
CA PHE A 273 2.86 1.85 -22.14
C PHE A 273 4.19 2.52 -22.47
N ALA A 274 5.31 1.93 -22.05
CA ALA A 274 6.65 2.44 -22.37
C ALA A 274 6.92 2.49 -23.88
N ILE A 275 6.42 1.51 -24.65
CA ILE A 275 6.52 1.54 -26.12
C ILE A 275 5.68 2.68 -26.71
N ARG A 276 4.46 2.88 -26.21
CA ARG A 276 3.50 3.89 -26.73
C ARG A 276 3.85 5.32 -26.31
N ARG A 277 4.44 5.50 -25.12
CA ARG A 277 4.74 6.79 -24.50
C ARG A 277 6.13 6.71 -23.82
N PRO A 278 7.23 6.70 -24.59
CA PRO A 278 8.56 6.40 -24.05
C PRO A 278 9.01 7.30 -22.91
N SER A 279 8.77 8.61 -22.97
CA SER A 279 9.24 9.55 -21.95
C SER A 279 8.70 9.22 -20.53
N PRO A 280 7.39 9.29 -20.26
CA PRO A 280 6.88 8.90 -18.94
C PRO A 280 6.90 7.38 -18.73
N GLY A 281 6.75 6.59 -19.80
CA GLY A 281 6.61 5.14 -19.69
C GLY A 281 7.90 4.44 -19.32
N LEU A 282 9.07 4.87 -19.82
CA LEU A 282 10.36 4.30 -19.39
C LEU A 282 10.66 4.63 -17.93
N ALA A 283 10.30 5.83 -17.45
CA ALA A 283 10.49 6.21 -16.05
C ALA A 283 9.66 5.34 -15.08
N LEU A 284 8.40 5.08 -15.43
CA LEU A 284 7.52 4.22 -14.63
C LEU A 284 7.93 2.74 -14.74
N LEU A 285 8.30 2.28 -15.94
CA LEU A 285 8.75 0.90 -16.16
C LEU A 285 10.07 0.62 -15.43
N ALA A 286 11.02 1.55 -15.44
CA ALA A 286 12.28 1.39 -14.69
C ALA A 286 12.02 1.21 -13.20
N ALA A 287 11.10 2.00 -12.61
CA ALA A 287 10.71 1.84 -11.22
C ALA A 287 10.07 0.47 -10.93
N VAL A 288 9.17 0.01 -11.81
CA VAL A 288 8.57 -1.33 -11.73
C VAL A 288 9.66 -2.41 -11.78
N VAL A 289 10.53 -2.38 -12.79
CA VAL A 289 11.56 -3.41 -13.00
C VAL A 289 12.55 -3.45 -11.84
N ILE A 290 13.09 -2.30 -11.42
CA ILE A 290 14.04 -2.23 -10.30
C ILE A 290 13.41 -2.78 -9.02
N TYR A 291 12.18 -2.38 -8.72
CA TYR A 291 11.50 -2.82 -7.51
C TYR A 291 11.12 -4.31 -7.55
N VAL A 292 10.69 -4.83 -8.70
CA VAL A 292 10.42 -6.28 -8.90
C VAL A 292 11.71 -7.09 -8.74
N LEU A 293 12.81 -6.67 -9.37
CA LEU A 293 14.11 -7.35 -9.28
C LEU A 293 14.64 -7.35 -7.85
N TYR A 294 14.51 -6.23 -7.14
CA TYR A 294 14.84 -6.17 -5.73
C TYR A 294 14.06 -7.23 -4.93
N ASN A 295 12.74 -7.31 -5.11
CA ASN A 295 11.93 -8.29 -4.39
C ASN A 295 12.27 -9.74 -4.76
N ALA A 296 12.55 -10.01 -6.03
CA ALA A 296 13.01 -11.31 -6.50
C ALA A 296 14.41 -11.68 -5.99
N SER A 297 15.22 -10.70 -5.62
CA SER A 297 16.55 -10.93 -5.05
C SER A 297 16.53 -11.23 -3.54
N ILE A 298 15.41 -11.08 -2.83
CA ILE A 298 15.35 -11.38 -1.38
C ILE A 298 15.36 -12.90 -1.14
N LEU A 299 16.06 -13.34 -0.08
CA LEU A 299 16.09 -14.76 0.31
C LEU A 299 14.67 -15.32 0.53
N ARG A 300 13.88 -14.66 1.39
CA ARG A 300 12.45 -14.91 1.61
C ARG A 300 11.60 -14.00 0.70
N TRP A 301 11.68 -14.25 -0.61
CA TRP A 301 10.95 -13.47 -1.63
C TRP A 301 9.43 -13.46 -1.38
N TRP A 302 8.89 -14.57 -0.84
CA TRP A 302 7.47 -14.77 -0.50
C TRP A 302 7.00 -13.94 0.71
N ALA A 303 7.91 -13.28 1.42
CA ALA A 303 7.61 -12.34 2.49
C ALA A 303 6.79 -12.90 3.69
N GLY A 304 6.72 -14.22 3.93
CA GLY A 304 5.97 -14.83 5.04
C GLY A 304 4.47 -15.02 4.74
N GLY A 305 3.63 -15.22 5.77
CA GLY A 305 2.17 -15.34 5.62
C GLY A 305 1.57 -14.08 5.00
N SER A 306 1.27 -14.12 3.70
CA SER A 306 0.89 -12.94 2.93
C SER A 306 -0.23 -13.26 1.95
N PHE A 307 -1.07 -12.28 1.62
CA PHE A 307 -1.95 -12.39 0.47
C PHE A 307 -1.25 -11.86 -0.78
N GLY A 308 -0.77 -12.79 -1.62
CA GLY A 308 0.01 -12.49 -2.82
C GLY A 308 1.31 -11.72 -2.53
N MET A 309 1.93 -11.14 -3.56
CA MET A 309 3.12 -10.29 -3.43
C MET A 309 2.82 -8.97 -2.70
N ARG A 310 2.73 -9.00 -1.36
CA ARG A 310 2.33 -7.85 -0.53
C ARG A 310 3.17 -6.59 -0.72
N ARG A 311 4.47 -6.77 -0.98
CA ARG A 311 5.42 -5.67 -1.23
C ARG A 311 5.13 -4.91 -2.52
N PHE A 312 4.39 -5.50 -3.46
CA PHE A 312 4.01 -4.87 -4.74
C PHE A 312 2.87 -3.86 -4.60
N SER A 313 2.25 -3.72 -3.43
CA SER A 313 1.31 -2.63 -3.13
C SER A 313 1.88 -1.25 -3.48
N ALA A 314 3.19 -1.03 -3.29
CA ALA A 314 3.88 0.22 -3.68
C ALA A 314 3.90 0.47 -5.20
N LEU A 315 3.75 -0.57 -6.04
CA LEU A 315 3.73 -0.47 -7.50
C LEU A 315 2.32 -0.27 -8.07
N ALA A 316 1.29 -0.25 -7.23
CA ALA A 316 -0.11 -0.04 -7.65
C ALA A 316 -0.30 1.13 -8.63
N PRO A 317 0.26 2.35 -8.43
CA PRO A 317 0.08 3.44 -9.39
C PRO A 317 0.73 3.17 -10.75
N MET A 318 1.88 2.48 -10.81
CA MET A 318 2.52 2.11 -12.08
C MET A 318 1.76 0.98 -12.78
N PHE A 319 1.34 -0.04 -12.04
CA PHE A 319 0.50 -1.12 -12.57
C PHE A 319 -0.86 -0.62 -13.06
N ALA A 320 -1.43 0.41 -12.44
CA ALA A 320 -2.63 1.06 -12.95
C ALA A 320 -2.40 1.66 -14.35
N VAL A 321 -1.28 2.35 -14.60
CA VAL A 321 -0.96 2.87 -15.93
C VAL A 321 -0.84 1.75 -16.97
N GLY A 322 -0.19 0.64 -16.61
CA GLY A 322 -0.10 -0.52 -17.48
C GLY A 322 -1.46 -1.17 -17.75
N LEU A 323 -2.28 -1.39 -16.72
CA LEU A 323 -3.60 -1.99 -16.88
C LEU A 323 -4.52 -1.11 -17.72
N ALA A 324 -4.50 0.21 -17.51
CA ALA A 324 -5.24 1.16 -18.34
C ALA A 324 -4.81 1.09 -19.81
N THR A 325 -3.52 0.87 -20.07
CA THR A 325 -3.00 0.66 -21.44
C THR A 325 -3.62 -0.57 -22.09
N VAL A 326 -3.76 -1.67 -21.35
CA VAL A 326 -4.38 -2.91 -21.84
C VAL A 326 -5.88 -2.71 -22.10
N LEU A 327 -6.62 -2.19 -21.12
CA LEU A 327 -8.07 -1.97 -21.25
C LEU A 327 -8.38 -1.00 -22.41
N TYR A 328 -7.62 0.08 -22.53
CA TYR A 328 -7.77 1.02 -23.65
C TYR A 328 -7.34 0.42 -25.00
N GLY A 329 -6.41 -0.54 -24.99
CA GLY A 329 -6.06 -1.35 -26.16
C GLY A 329 -7.25 -2.13 -26.70
N LEU A 330 -8.12 -2.62 -25.81
CA LEU A 330 -9.32 -3.39 -26.12
C LEU A 330 -10.56 -2.50 -26.41
N ARG A 331 -10.41 -1.17 -26.47
CA ARG A 331 -11.54 -0.21 -26.59
C ARG A 331 -12.49 -0.42 -27.77
N ARG A 332 -12.05 -1.11 -28.83
CA ARG A 332 -12.90 -1.47 -29.99
C ARG A 332 -13.90 -2.59 -29.68
N TRP A 333 -13.74 -3.25 -28.53
CA TRP A 333 -14.57 -4.37 -28.09
C TRP A 333 -15.08 -4.11 -26.66
N PRO A 334 -16.03 -3.17 -26.45
CA PRO A 334 -16.46 -2.78 -25.11
C PRO A 334 -16.92 -3.93 -24.20
N PRO A 335 -17.66 -4.95 -24.69
CA PRO A 335 -18.00 -6.11 -23.87
C PRO A 335 -16.77 -6.86 -23.36
N LEU A 336 -15.72 -6.99 -24.18
CA LEU A 336 -14.47 -7.64 -23.79
C LEU A 336 -13.72 -6.84 -22.72
N VAL A 337 -13.74 -5.50 -22.78
CA VAL A 337 -13.15 -4.63 -21.74
C VAL A 337 -13.80 -4.91 -20.38
N VAL A 338 -15.13 -4.91 -20.35
CA VAL A 338 -15.91 -5.12 -19.12
C VAL A 338 -15.73 -6.55 -18.62
N ALA A 339 -15.82 -7.55 -19.51
CA ALA A 339 -15.64 -8.95 -19.15
C ALA A 339 -14.22 -9.21 -18.60
N PHE A 340 -13.19 -8.64 -19.22
CA PHE A 340 -11.81 -8.82 -18.78
C PHE A 340 -11.55 -8.13 -17.43
N ALA A 341 -11.97 -6.88 -17.26
CA ALA A 341 -11.88 -6.18 -15.98
C ALA A 341 -12.68 -6.89 -14.87
N GLY A 342 -13.87 -7.39 -15.22
CA GLY A 342 -14.73 -8.18 -14.34
C GLY A 342 -14.07 -9.50 -13.92
N ALA A 343 -13.43 -10.21 -14.85
CA ALA A 343 -12.71 -11.45 -14.57
C ALA A 343 -11.53 -11.23 -13.61
N LEU A 344 -10.71 -10.20 -13.85
CA LEU A 344 -9.59 -9.84 -12.97
C LEU A 344 -10.08 -9.46 -11.56
N SER A 345 -11.13 -8.65 -11.48
CA SER A 345 -11.70 -8.19 -10.20
C SER A 345 -12.37 -9.34 -9.45
N GLY A 346 -13.17 -10.15 -10.15
CA GLY A 346 -13.85 -11.31 -9.59
C GLY A 346 -12.86 -12.34 -9.08
N TRP A 347 -11.78 -12.60 -9.81
CA TRP A 347 -10.71 -13.49 -9.35
C TRP A 347 -10.06 -12.98 -8.06
N GLY A 348 -9.68 -11.69 -7.99
CA GLY A 348 -9.08 -11.11 -6.78
C GLY A 348 -10.01 -11.18 -5.56
N VAL A 349 -11.30 -10.91 -5.75
CA VAL A 349 -12.32 -11.03 -4.70
C VAL A 349 -12.48 -12.48 -4.25
N ILE A 350 -12.59 -13.44 -5.19
CA ILE A 350 -12.70 -14.87 -4.88
C ILE A 350 -11.46 -15.34 -4.11
N MET A 351 -10.26 -14.99 -4.55
CA MET A 351 -9.02 -15.32 -3.84
C MET A 351 -9.01 -14.74 -2.43
N THR A 352 -9.41 -13.48 -2.28
CA THR A 352 -9.51 -12.81 -0.97
C THR A 352 -10.45 -13.57 -0.04
N VAL A 353 -11.65 -13.91 -0.52
CA VAL A 353 -12.67 -14.64 0.27
C VAL A 353 -12.17 -16.04 0.65
N ARG A 354 -11.50 -16.75 -0.26
CA ARG A 354 -10.94 -18.08 0.02
C ARG A 354 -9.83 -18.01 1.05
N TYR A 355 -9.00 -16.98 0.98
CA TYR A 355 -7.94 -16.76 1.94
C TYR A 355 -8.54 -16.42 3.32
N VAL A 356 -9.42 -15.42 3.41
CA VAL A 356 -10.07 -15.01 4.67
C VAL A 356 -10.85 -16.16 5.33
N ASN A 357 -11.49 -17.03 4.56
CA ASN A 357 -12.23 -18.19 5.09
C ASN A 357 -11.36 -19.44 5.29
N TYR A 358 -10.02 -19.33 5.22
CA TYR A 358 -9.09 -20.44 5.40
C TYR A 358 -9.30 -21.62 4.43
N SER A 359 -9.98 -21.39 3.29
CA SER A 359 -10.08 -22.36 2.19
C SER A 359 -8.76 -22.50 1.42
N ILE A 360 -7.83 -21.56 1.63
CA ILE A 360 -6.43 -21.64 1.22
C ILE A 360 -5.59 -21.63 2.51
N PRO A 361 -4.62 -22.55 2.67
CA PRO A 361 -3.70 -22.54 3.80
C PRO A 361 -2.92 -21.21 3.91
N HIS A 362 -2.68 -20.75 5.12
CA HIS A 362 -1.84 -19.56 5.38
C HIS A 362 -0.38 -19.93 5.68
N ASP A 363 -0.15 -21.18 6.06
CA ASP A 363 1.19 -21.71 6.28
C ASP A 363 1.94 -21.72 4.93
N PRO A 364 3.05 -20.97 4.79
CA PRO A 364 3.80 -20.91 3.54
C PRO A 364 4.37 -22.24 3.08
N ASP A 365 4.69 -23.15 3.99
CA ASP A 365 5.28 -24.45 3.65
C ASP A 365 4.18 -25.34 3.05
N VAL A 366 3.01 -25.41 3.71
CA VAL A 366 1.84 -26.13 3.17
C VAL A 366 1.36 -25.53 1.85
N LEU A 367 1.34 -24.20 1.75
CA LEU A 367 0.89 -23.49 0.56
C LEU A 367 1.88 -23.62 -0.61
N GLY A 368 3.18 -23.73 -0.31
CA GLY A 368 4.22 -23.96 -1.30
C GLY A 368 4.15 -25.34 -1.96
N GLU A 369 3.67 -26.34 -1.22
CA GLU A 369 3.48 -27.72 -1.72
C GLU A 369 2.15 -27.90 -2.48
N LEU A 370 1.22 -26.95 -2.37
CA LEU A 370 -0.05 -27.04 -3.08
C LEU A 370 0.16 -26.94 -4.61
N PRO A 371 -0.34 -27.93 -5.39
CA PRO A 371 -0.26 -27.83 -6.85
C PRO A 371 -1.14 -26.67 -7.33
N LEU A 372 -0.75 -26.05 -8.45
CA LEU A 372 -1.48 -24.89 -9.01
C LEU A 372 -2.98 -25.18 -9.21
N ARG A 373 -3.35 -26.40 -9.61
CA ARG A 373 -4.76 -26.81 -9.70
C ARG A 373 -5.51 -26.72 -8.36
N GLY A 374 -4.85 -27.02 -7.24
CA GLY A 374 -5.42 -26.90 -5.90
C GLY A 374 -5.59 -25.44 -5.50
N LEU A 375 -4.69 -24.56 -5.95
CA LEU A 375 -4.89 -23.13 -5.82
C LEU A 375 -6.04 -22.62 -6.70
N MET A 376 -6.11 -23.03 -7.97
CA MET A 376 -7.05 -22.45 -8.95
C MET A 376 -8.46 -23.04 -8.90
N LEU A 377 -8.59 -24.35 -8.66
CA LEU A 377 -9.82 -25.13 -8.87
C LEU A 377 -10.32 -25.80 -7.57
N ASN A 378 -9.95 -25.29 -6.39
CA ASN A 378 -10.31 -25.93 -5.12
C ASN A 378 -11.83 -26.21 -5.06
N PRO A 379 -12.26 -27.49 -4.97
CA PRO A 379 -13.66 -27.88 -4.97
C PRO A 379 -14.43 -27.50 -3.70
N LEU A 380 -13.74 -27.05 -2.63
CA LEU A 380 -14.34 -26.41 -1.45
C LEU A 380 -14.82 -24.98 -1.78
N GLY A 381 -15.57 -24.86 -2.88
CA GLY A 381 -15.81 -23.63 -3.62
C GLY A 381 -16.27 -22.46 -2.76
N THR A 382 -15.92 -21.25 -3.20
CA THR A 382 -16.54 -20.02 -2.73
C THR A 382 -18.02 -20.04 -3.07
N SER A 383 -18.84 -20.56 -2.17
CA SER A 383 -20.28 -20.37 -2.26
C SER A 383 -20.58 -18.87 -2.11
N LEU A 384 -21.66 -18.39 -2.73
CA LEU A 384 -22.22 -17.06 -2.40
C LEU A 384 -22.48 -16.94 -0.88
N GLY A 385 -22.74 -18.07 -0.20
CA GLY A 385 -22.82 -18.17 1.25
C GLY A 385 -21.53 -17.74 1.95
N SER A 386 -20.35 -18.11 1.45
CA SER A 386 -19.05 -17.72 2.02
C SER A 386 -18.82 -16.21 1.92
N LEU A 387 -19.26 -15.57 0.83
CA LEU A 387 -19.27 -14.11 0.69
C LEU A 387 -20.21 -13.46 1.72
N ALA A 388 -21.43 -13.99 1.86
CA ALA A 388 -22.39 -13.51 2.85
C ALA A 388 -21.86 -13.66 4.28
N THR A 389 -21.18 -14.77 4.59
CA THR A 389 -20.54 -15.01 5.88
C THR A 389 -19.44 -13.98 6.14
N VAL A 390 -18.57 -13.70 5.16
CA VAL A 390 -17.53 -12.67 5.30
C VAL A 390 -18.15 -11.30 5.59
N VAL A 391 -19.18 -10.91 4.84
CA VAL A 391 -19.87 -9.63 5.05
C VAL A 391 -20.56 -9.57 6.41
N ARG A 392 -21.27 -10.63 6.82
CA ARG A 392 -21.94 -10.71 8.14
C ARG A 392 -20.95 -10.74 9.30
N SER A 393 -19.79 -11.35 9.10
CA SER A 393 -18.75 -11.46 10.13
C SER A 393 -17.87 -10.22 10.23
N ALA A 394 -17.88 -9.34 9.22
CA ALA A 394 -17.24 -8.04 9.30
C ALA A 394 -17.89 -7.19 10.40
N TRP A 395 -17.14 -6.27 11.00
CA TRP A 395 -17.61 -5.48 12.14
C TRP A 395 -18.96 -4.76 11.87
N LEU A 396 -19.11 -4.14 10.70
CA LEU A 396 -20.38 -3.51 10.29
C LEU A 396 -21.51 -4.53 10.09
N GLY A 397 -21.21 -5.70 9.52
CA GLY A 397 -22.20 -6.77 9.34
C GLY A 397 -22.68 -7.30 10.68
N SER A 398 -21.76 -7.57 11.60
CA SER A 398 -22.04 -8.01 12.96
C SER A 398 -22.87 -6.97 13.73
N TYR A 399 -22.55 -5.68 13.56
CA TYR A 399 -23.34 -4.59 14.13
C TYR A 399 -24.78 -4.56 13.62
N VAL A 400 -24.98 -4.70 12.31
CA VAL A 400 -26.33 -4.70 11.71
C VAL A 400 -27.16 -5.88 12.21
N THR A 401 -26.55 -7.05 12.41
CA THR A 401 -27.25 -8.23 12.90
C THR A 401 -27.50 -8.23 14.40
N SER A 402 -26.58 -7.64 15.18
CA SER A 402 -26.60 -7.67 16.64
C SER A 402 -26.13 -6.33 17.21
N PRO A 403 -26.94 -5.26 17.08
CA PRO A 403 -26.58 -3.94 17.57
C PRO A 403 -26.46 -3.96 19.09
N ASN A 404 -25.45 -3.27 19.62
CA ASN A 404 -25.28 -3.07 21.05
C ASN A 404 -24.73 -1.66 21.30
N PHE A 405 -24.90 -1.18 22.53
CA PHE A 405 -24.51 0.19 22.91
C PHE A 405 -23.05 0.51 22.57
N ALA A 406 -22.13 -0.42 22.82
CA ALA A 406 -20.70 -0.24 22.56
C ALA A 406 -20.40 -0.05 21.06
N ASN A 407 -21.00 -0.87 20.20
CA ASN A 407 -20.85 -0.75 18.75
C ASN A 407 -21.57 0.47 18.19
N THR A 408 -22.73 0.87 18.75
CA THR A 408 -23.43 2.10 18.36
C THR A 408 -22.59 3.33 18.69
N LEU A 409 -21.99 3.39 19.89
CA LEU A 409 -21.07 4.45 20.28
C LEU A 409 -19.90 4.57 19.31
N LEU A 410 -19.33 3.43 18.92
CA LEU A 410 -18.20 3.39 17.98
C LEU A 410 -18.62 3.84 16.56
N LEU A 411 -19.77 3.39 16.06
CA LEU A 411 -20.29 3.83 14.76
C LEU A 411 -20.55 5.33 14.72
N VAL A 412 -21.23 5.88 15.73
CA VAL A 412 -21.48 7.32 15.86
C VAL A 412 -20.16 8.08 15.89
N SER A 413 -19.18 7.60 16.65
CA SER A 413 -17.86 8.21 16.73
C SER A 413 -17.17 8.24 15.36
N MET A 414 -17.21 7.14 14.59
CA MET A 414 -16.67 7.11 13.22
C MET A 414 -17.36 8.11 12.31
N VAL A 415 -18.69 8.18 12.34
CA VAL A 415 -19.47 9.13 11.53
C VAL A 415 -19.11 10.57 11.88
N VAL A 416 -19.00 10.89 13.18
CA VAL A 416 -18.62 12.22 13.66
C VAL A 416 -17.20 12.58 13.21
N VAL A 417 -16.25 11.66 13.34
CA VAL A 417 -14.85 11.87 12.89
C VAL A 417 -14.80 12.13 11.39
N LEU A 418 -15.48 11.32 10.59
CA LEU A 418 -15.51 11.48 9.13
C LEU A 418 -16.22 12.76 8.70
N ALA A 419 -17.36 13.09 9.32
CA ALA A 419 -18.11 14.31 9.05
C ALA A 419 -17.32 15.57 9.46
N GLY A 420 -16.64 15.53 10.60
CA GLY A 420 -15.77 16.62 11.07
C GLY A 420 -14.58 16.84 10.13
N ALA A 421 -13.91 15.76 9.70
CA ALA A 421 -12.83 15.83 8.72
C ALA A 421 -13.30 16.40 7.38
N TRP A 422 -14.47 15.96 6.89
CA TRP A 422 -15.09 16.49 5.68
C TRP A 422 -15.45 17.96 5.79
N TRP A 423 -16.07 18.36 6.90
CA TRP A 423 -16.42 19.76 7.16
C TRP A 423 -15.17 20.65 7.20
N LEU A 424 -14.11 20.21 7.87
CA LEU A 424 -12.84 20.94 7.94
C LEU A 424 -12.22 21.08 6.55
N PHE A 425 -12.23 20.02 5.75
CA PHE A 425 -11.76 20.07 4.36
C PHE A 425 -12.54 21.11 3.53
N GLN A 426 -13.87 21.08 3.60
CA GLN A 426 -14.74 22.04 2.90
C GLN A 426 -14.57 23.47 3.42
N TYR A 427 -14.31 23.65 4.71
CA TYR A 427 -14.00 24.95 5.30
C TYR A 427 -12.68 25.50 4.76
N MET A 428 -11.62 24.68 4.76
CA MET A 428 -10.31 25.05 4.24
C MET A 428 -10.36 25.38 2.75
N GLU A 429 -11.10 24.59 1.95
CA GLU A 429 -11.26 24.83 0.52
C GLU A 429 -12.00 26.16 0.24
N ARG A 430 -13.09 26.43 0.97
CA ARG A 430 -13.79 27.72 0.87
C ARG A 430 -12.89 28.88 1.27
N ARG A 431 -12.13 28.74 2.36
CA ARG A 431 -11.22 29.79 2.82
C ARG A 431 -10.13 30.07 1.78
N ALA A 432 -9.55 29.02 1.17
CA ALA A 432 -8.55 29.16 0.12
C ALA A 432 -9.10 29.87 -1.14
N ARG A 433 -10.36 29.61 -1.52
CA ARG A 433 -11.03 30.32 -2.62
C ARG A 433 -11.29 31.79 -2.30
N ILE A 434 -11.66 32.10 -1.05
CA ILE A 434 -11.92 33.48 -0.59
C ILE A 434 -10.61 34.26 -0.44
N SER A 435 -9.52 33.62 -0.01
CA SER A 435 -8.25 34.29 0.23
C SER A 435 -7.42 34.60 -1.03
N GLY A 436 -7.84 34.16 -2.22
CA GLY A 436 -7.34 34.68 -3.51
C GLY A 436 -5.82 34.74 -3.71
N HIS A 437 -5.02 33.87 -3.07
CA HIS A 437 -3.56 33.79 -3.20
C HIS A 437 -3.09 32.36 -3.49
#